data_AF-A0A7Y5QET7-F1
#
_entry.id   AF-A0A7Y5QET7-F1
#
_cell.length_a   1.000
_cell.length_b   1.000
_cell.length_c   1.000
_cell.angle_alpha   90.00
_cell.angle_beta   90.00
_cell.angle_gamma   90.00
#
_symmetry.space_group_name_H-M   'P 1'
#
loop_
_entity.id
_entity.type
_entity.pdbx_description
1 polymer ?
#
loop_
_entity_poly.entity_id
_entity_poly.type
_entity_poly.pdbx_seq_one_letter_code
_entity_poly.pdbx_strand_id
1 'polypeptide(L)'
;MHVFISYAHDDLDFAQNAKHELERRRIPVWIDELTPAGDDWRQDIEEALRRAYAVVLILTPDAMDSQYVTYEWAFALGAEITVVPLLRKKTVVHPRIDRLQHLDFTSTKNRPWDELAERLTAIQEQRTPVSAGNLGESLRSRQGETRDAAIRLLRKMSDRAALPLVEQLLFPENHGVRYTSDVRKAAVDALGNMGETALRPLLRTLVHADKSIRYIAASKLAALGDAAVPDLLTLLDSPDIDARLRATWILGEIGSPAAADALARKLDDKDSQPTYRKRICDGAADALIAIGTPEALCQAAAYWEGQLASKRKHWSKDHDMRLSDYAAQRLLDINTPESRKALEKWRRDQDKEPA
;
A
#
# COMPACT_ATOMS: atom_id res chain seq x y z
N MET A 1 -18.26 -3.09 -13.83
CA MET A 1 -18.73 -4.38 -13.30
C MET A 1 -19.49 -5.07 -14.43
N HIS A 2 -19.29 -6.36 -14.63
CA HIS A 2 -19.89 -7.11 -15.73
C HIS A 2 -20.28 -8.53 -15.27
N VAL A 3 -21.02 -9.24 -16.12
CA VAL A 3 -21.24 -10.68 -16.02
C VAL A 3 -20.16 -11.38 -16.83
N PHE A 4 -19.49 -12.35 -16.24
CA PHE A 4 -18.52 -13.20 -16.96
C PHE A 4 -19.25 -14.44 -17.46
N ILE A 5 -19.14 -14.78 -18.74
CA ILE A 5 -19.69 -16.03 -19.27
C ILE A 5 -18.56 -17.05 -19.40
N SER A 6 -18.70 -18.16 -18.68
CA SER A 6 -17.80 -19.32 -18.73
C SER A 6 -18.41 -20.40 -19.62
N TYR A 7 -17.66 -20.81 -20.65
CA TYR A 7 -18.13 -21.69 -21.71
C TYR A 7 -16.97 -22.46 -22.37
N ALA A 8 -17.26 -23.60 -23.00
CA ALA A 8 -16.29 -24.29 -23.84
C ALA A 8 -16.21 -23.66 -25.23
N HIS A 9 -15.09 -23.80 -25.93
CA HIS A 9 -14.90 -23.27 -27.28
C HIS A 9 -16.04 -23.65 -28.24
N ASP A 10 -16.52 -24.90 -28.15
CA ASP A 10 -17.60 -25.43 -28.99
C ASP A 10 -19.00 -24.85 -28.68
N ASP A 11 -19.13 -24.06 -27.61
CA ASP A 11 -20.37 -23.37 -27.23
C ASP A 11 -20.29 -21.84 -27.48
N LEU A 12 -19.32 -21.37 -28.28
CA LEU A 12 -19.11 -19.95 -28.60
C LEU A 12 -20.34 -19.29 -29.20
N ASP A 13 -21.07 -19.99 -30.08
CA ASP A 13 -22.30 -19.48 -30.70
C ASP A 13 -23.37 -19.15 -29.66
N PHE A 14 -23.54 -20.03 -28.67
CA PHE A 14 -24.49 -19.85 -27.58
C PHE A 14 -24.02 -18.76 -26.61
N ALA A 15 -22.71 -18.69 -26.31
CA ALA A 15 -22.12 -17.64 -25.47
C ALA A 15 -22.28 -16.25 -26.10
N GLN A 16 -22.04 -16.11 -27.41
CA GLN A 16 -22.27 -14.87 -28.15
C GLN A 16 -23.74 -14.45 -28.15
N ASN A 17 -24.66 -15.42 -28.31
CA ASN A 17 -26.08 -15.15 -28.21
C ASN A 17 -26.48 -14.68 -26.79
N ALA A 18 -25.96 -15.34 -25.76
CA ALA A 18 -26.18 -14.94 -24.37
C ALA A 18 -25.65 -13.53 -24.10
N LYS A 19 -24.45 -13.20 -24.59
CA LYS A 19 -23.89 -11.84 -24.56
C LYS A 19 -24.85 -10.84 -25.19
N HIS A 20 -25.29 -11.10 -26.42
CA HIS A 20 -26.21 -10.21 -27.14
C HIS A 20 -27.53 -9.98 -26.39
N GLU A 21 -28.15 -11.03 -25.86
CA GLU A 21 -29.42 -10.94 -25.12
C GLU A 21 -29.30 -10.16 -23.81
N LEU A 22 -28.18 -10.34 -23.09
CA LEU A 22 -27.90 -9.61 -21.85
C LEU A 22 -27.54 -8.14 -22.11
N GLU A 23 -26.71 -7.86 -23.11
CA GLU A 23 -26.31 -6.49 -23.47
C GLU A 23 -27.50 -5.66 -23.97
N ARG A 24 -28.44 -6.27 -24.72
CA ARG A 24 -29.71 -5.63 -25.08
C ARG A 24 -30.54 -5.21 -23.88
N ARG A 25 -30.40 -5.91 -22.76
CA ARG A 25 -31.03 -5.60 -21.46
C ARG A 25 -30.14 -4.71 -20.58
N ARG A 26 -29.09 -4.10 -21.15
CA ARG A 26 -28.11 -3.21 -20.49
C ARG A 26 -27.30 -3.89 -19.39
N ILE A 27 -27.14 -5.21 -19.46
CA ILE A 27 -26.26 -5.98 -18.58
C ILE A 27 -24.91 -6.12 -19.30
N PRO A 28 -23.83 -5.47 -18.84
CA PRO A 28 -22.52 -5.60 -19.48
C PRO A 28 -21.98 -7.03 -19.33
N VAL A 29 -21.48 -7.61 -20.41
CA VAL A 29 -20.98 -8.99 -20.44
C VAL A 29 -19.51 -9.00 -20.88
N TRP A 30 -18.75 -9.91 -20.28
CA TRP A 30 -17.42 -10.29 -20.73
C TRP A 30 -17.43 -11.76 -21.18
N ILE A 31 -16.87 -12.01 -22.36
CA ILE A 31 -16.54 -13.34 -22.88
C ILE A 31 -15.10 -13.27 -23.38
N ASP A 32 -14.39 -14.39 -23.31
CA ASP A 32 -13.11 -14.49 -23.99
C ASP A 32 -13.33 -14.68 -25.50
N GLU A 33 -12.86 -13.75 -26.33
CA GLU A 33 -12.84 -13.89 -27.79
C GLU A 33 -11.41 -14.30 -28.22
N LEU A 34 -11.11 -15.60 -28.14
CA LEU A 34 -9.82 -16.21 -28.50
C LEU A 34 -9.17 -15.57 -29.75
N THR A 35 -7.99 -14.95 -29.57
CA THR A 35 -6.97 -14.84 -30.62
C THR A 35 -5.64 -15.37 -30.10
N PRO A 36 -4.98 -16.33 -30.78
CA PRO A 36 -3.74 -16.92 -30.28
C PRO A 36 -2.52 -16.12 -30.74
N ALA A 37 -1.77 -15.52 -29.80
CA ALA A 37 -0.31 -15.53 -29.75
C ALA A 37 0.26 -14.61 -28.65
N GLY A 38 1.07 -15.16 -27.75
CA GLY A 38 2.24 -14.47 -27.19
C GLY A 38 2.13 -13.85 -25.79
N ASP A 39 1.01 -13.22 -25.44
CA ASP A 39 0.93 -12.41 -24.20
C ASP A 39 0.01 -13.01 -23.11
N ASP A 40 0.14 -12.45 -21.90
CA ASP A 40 -0.27 -12.93 -20.57
C ASP A 40 -1.80 -13.09 -20.34
N TRP A 41 -2.47 -13.77 -21.27
CA TRP A 41 -3.93 -13.98 -21.35
C TRP A 41 -4.57 -14.48 -20.05
N ARG A 42 -3.84 -15.27 -19.25
CA ARG A 42 -4.33 -15.76 -17.96
C ARG A 42 -4.57 -14.64 -16.95
N GLN A 43 -3.77 -13.58 -16.98
CA GLN A 43 -3.96 -12.44 -16.08
C GLN A 43 -5.24 -11.67 -16.45
N ASP A 44 -5.53 -11.51 -17.74
CA ASP A 44 -6.71 -10.78 -18.22
C ASP A 44 -8.01 -11.48 -17.80
N ILE A 45 -8.06 -12.82 -17.90
CA ILE A 45 -9.19 -13.63 -17.43
C ILE A 45 -9.38 -13.48 -15.93
N GLU A 46 -8.30 -13.64 -15.15
CA GLU A 46 -8.39 -13.56 -13.70
C GLU A 46 -8.85 -12.18 -13.25
N GLU A 47 -8.37 -11.13 -13.92
CA GLU A 47 -8.82 -9.77 -13.68
C GLU A 47 -10.28 -9.57 -14.08
N ALA A 48 -10.72 -10.14 -15.21
CA ALA A 48 -12.13 -10.12 -15.63
C ALA A 48 -13.02 -10.84 -14.61
N LEU A 49 -12.67 -12.08 -14.22
CA LEU A 49 -13.37 -12.85 -13.19
C LEU A 49 -13.45 -12.07 -11.88
N ARG A 50 -12.36 -11.46 -11.40
CA ARG A 50 -12.37 -10.67 -10.16
C ARG A 50 -13.33 -9.48 -10.23
N ARG A 51 -13.41 -8.83 -11.38
CA ARG A 51 -14.30 -7.67 -11.63
C ARG A 51 -15.75 -8.06 -11.92
N ALA A 52 -16.02 -9.35 -12.12
CA ALA A 52 -17.36 -9.86 -12.37
C ALA A 52 -18.21 -9.83 -11.09
N TYR A 53 -19.51 -9.57 -11.26
CA TYR A 53 -20.46 -9.69 -10.14
C TYR A 53 -21.25 -10.99 -10.13
N ALA A 54 -21.27 -11.67 -11.28
CA ALA A 54 -21.79 -13.01 -11.42
C ALA A 54 -21.01 -13.72 -12.55
N VAL A 55 -20.90 -15.03 -12.43
CA VAL A 55 -20.42 -15.90 -13.50
C VAL A 55 -21.60 -16.70 -14.04
N VAL A 56 -21.90 -16.53 -15.31
CA VAL A 56 -22.85 -17.36 -16.04
C VAL A 56 -22.11 -18.56 -16.59
N LEU A 57 -22.42 -19.75 -16.08
CA LEU A 57 -21.74 -21.00 -16.46
C LEU A 57 -22.62 -21.77 -17.45
N ILE A 58 -22.18 -21.93 -18.69
CA ILE A 58 -22.88 -22.72 -19.69
C ILE A 58 -22.58 -24.21 -19.45
N LEU A 59 -23.62 -25.00 -19.17
CA LEU A 59 -23.49 -26.43 -18.91
C LEU A 59 -23.77 -27.24 -20.18
N THR A 60 -22.71 -27.89 -20.65
CA THR A 60 -22.68 -28.86 -21.75
C THR A 60 -21.67 -29.96 -21.41
N PRO A 61 -21.67 -31.11 -22.12
CA PRO A 61 -20.60 -32.10 -21.98
C PRO A 61 -19.21 -31.48 -22.16
N ASP A 62 -19.02 -30.70 -23.23
CA ASP A 62 -17.75 -30.07 -23.58
C ASP A 62 -17.26 -29.09 -22.49
N ALA A 63 -18.18 -28.33 -21.90
CA ALA A 63 -17.87 -27.43 -20.79
C ALA A 63 -17.51 -28.18 -19.49
N MET A 64 -18.14 -29.33 -19.21
CA MET A 64 -17.84 -30.12 -18.01
C MET A 64 -16.51 -30.89 -18.15
N ASP A 65 -16.09 -31.22 -19.37
CA ASP A 65 -14.79 -31.84 -19.64
C ASP A 65 -13.64 -30.83 -19.77
N SER A 66 -13.95 -29.52 -19.87
CA SER A 66 -12.96 -28.46 -19.99
C SER A 66 -12.30 -28.11 -18.65
N GLN A 67 -10.97 -28.29 -18.58
CA GLN A 67 -10.16 -27.85 -17.44
C GLN A 67 -10.24 -26.33 -17.21
N TYR A 68 -10.39 -25.58 -18.30
CA TYR A 68 -10.44 -24.13 -18.26
C TYR A 68 -11.76 -23.64 -17.65
N VAL A 69 -12.90 -24.15 -18.13
CA VAL A 69 -14.22 -23.89 -17.52
C VAL A 69 -14.22 -24.31 -16.05
N THR A 70 -13.58 -25.45 -15.74
CA THR A 70 -13.40 -25.91 -14.36
C THR A 70 -12.66 -24.92 -13.48
N TYR A 71 -11.59 -24.33 -13.98
CA TYR A 71 -10.84 -23.30 -13.27
C TYR A 71 -11.71 -22.07 -12.99
N GLU A 72 -12.43 -21.56 -13.98
CA GLU A 72 -13.22 -20.34 -13.88
C GLU A 72 -14.34 -20.44 -12.84
N TRP A 73 -15.17 -21.50 -12.89
CA TRP A 73 -16.25 -21.63 -11.90
C TRP A 73 -15.72 -21.98 -10.51
N ALA A 74 -14.62 -22.73 -10.41
CA ALA A 74 -14.00 -23.04 -9.12
C ALA A 74 -13.40 -21.78 -8.48
N PHE A 75 -12.74 -20.93 -9.28
CA PHE A 75 -12.26 -19.62 -8.87
C PHE A 75 -13.42 -18.74 -8.38
N ALA A 76 -14.49 -18.65 -9.18
CA ALA A 76 -15.66 -17.85 -8.83
C ALA A 76 -16.26 -18.26 -7.48
N LEU A 77 -16.48 -19.57 -7.26
CA LEU A 77 -16.95 -20.08 -5.98
C LEU A 77 -15.98 -19.79 -4.83
N GLY A 78 -14.67 -19.92 -5.07
CA GLY A 78 -13.63 -19.61 -4.08
C GLY A 78 -13.55 -18.12 -3.72
N ALA A 79 -13.87 -17.25 -4.68
CA ALA A 79 -13.90 -15.79 -4.53
C ALA A 79 -15.25 -15.24 -4.06
N GLU A 80 -16.20 -16.11 -3.69
CA GLU A 80 -17.59 -15.75 -3.31
C GLU A 80 -18.35 -14.99 -4.41
N ILE A 81 -18.03 -15.24 -5.68
CA ILE A 81 -18.75 -14.72 -6.84
C ILE A 81 -19.91 -15.68 -7.15
N THR A 82 -21.11 -15.12 -7.31
CA THR A 82 -22.31 -15.93 -7.59
C THR A 82 -22.20 -16.59 -8.96
N VAL A 83 -22.26 -17.93 -8.98
CA VAL A 83 -22.33 -18.71 -10.23
C VAL A 83 -23.80 -18.97 -10.56
N VAL A 84 -24.21 -18.65 -11.79
CA VAL A 84 -25.56 -18.87 -12.35
C VAL A 84 -25.44 -19.88 -13.47
N PRO A 85 -25.75 -21.17 -13.22
CA PRO A 85 -25.60 -22.20 -14.25
C PRO A 85 -26.75 -22.19 -15.27
N LEU A 86 -26.43 -22.34 -16.55
CA LEU A 86 -27.38 -22.46 -17.66
C LEU A 86 -27.26 -23.85 -18.28
N LEU A 87 -28.28 -24.70 -18.11
CA LEU A 87 -28.29 -26.03 -18.70
C LEU A 87 -28.60 -25.95 -20.19
N ARG A 88 -27.58 -26.06 -21.05
CA ARG A 88 -27.73 -25.97 -22.51
C ARG A 88 -27.87 -27.34 -23.18
N LYS A 89 -27.06 -28.32 -22.75
CA LYS A 89 -27.12 -29.73 -23.18
C LYS A 89 -27.15 -30.60 -21.91
N LYS A 90 -27.93 -31.68 -21.90
CA LYS A 90 -27.94 -32.62 -20.77
C LYS A 90 -26.52 -33.16 -20.53
N THR A 91 -26.01 -33.02 -19.32
CA THR A 91 -24.64 -33.38 -18.96
C THR A 91 -24.54 -33.85 -17.51
N VAL A 92 -23.45 -34.55 -17.18
CA VAL A 92 -23.10 -34.88 -15.80
C VAL A 92 -22.39 -33.69 -15.20
N VAL A 93 -23.00 -33.06 -14.20
CA VAL A 93 -22.47 -31.87 -13.55
C VAL A 93 -21.66 -32.22 -12.31
N HIS A 94 -20.63 -31.44 -12.02
CA HIS A 94 -19.84 -31.60 -10.81
C HIS A 94 -20.72 -31.37 -9.55
N PRO A 95 -20.58 -32.15 -8.46
CA PRO A 95 -21.45 -32.05 -7.27
C PRO A 95 -21.53 -30.68 -6.60
N ARG A 96 -20.50 -29.83 -6.77
CA ARG A 96 -20.53 -28.44 -6.26
C ARG A 96 -21.44 -27.52 -7.10
N ILE A 97 -21.55 -27.78 -8.40
CA ILE A 97 -22.42 -27.04 -9.32
C ILE A 97 -23.84 -27.59 -9.26
N ASP A 98 -24.00 -28.91 -9.10
CA ASP A 98 -25.31 -29.57 -8.97
C ASP A 98 -26.16 -29.04 -7.81
N ARG A 99 -25.50 -28.55 -6.75
CA ARG A 99 -26.16 -27.89 -5.61
C ARG A 99 -26.75 -26.51 -5.94
N LEU A 100 -26.39 -25.93 -7.07
CA LEU A 100 -26.87 -24.63 -7.51
C LEU A 100 -28.09 -24.80 -8.41
N GLN A 101 -29.12 -23.99 -8.18
CA GLN A 101 -30.27 -23.94 -9.09
C GLN A 101 -29.85 -23.39 -10.46
N HIS A 102 -30.01 -24.20 -11.50
CA HIS A 102 -29.73 -23.85 -12.89
C HIS A 102 -30.99 -23.38 -13.62
N LEU A 103 -30.81 -22.61 -14.69
CA LEU A 103 -31.86 -22.26 -15.64
C LEU A 103 -31.80 -23.21 -16.84
N ASP A 104 -32.95 -23.69 -17.31
CA ASP A 104 -33.02 -24.64 -18.43
C ASP A 104 -33.04 -23.90 -19.78
N PHE A 105 -31.97 -24.11 -20.58
CA PHE A 105 -31.77 -23.59 -21.92
C PHE A 105 -31.69 -24.69 -22.99
N THR A 106 -32.15 -25.91 -22.66
CA THR A 106 -32.15 -27.06 -23.57
C THR A 106 -33.15 -26.87 -24.71
N SER A 107 -34.28 -26.19 -24.46
CA SER A 107 -35.28 -25.83 -25.46
C SER A 107 -34.89 -24.58 -26.26
N THR A 108 -34.95 -24.65 -27.58
CA THR A 108 -34.72 -23.49 -28.46
C THR A 108 -35.91 -22.54 -28.53
N LYS A 109 -37.13 -23.02 -28.22
CA LYS A 109 -38.37 -22.23 -28.34
C LYS A 109 -38.69 -21.39 -27.10
N ASN A 110 -38.18 -21.78 -25.94
CA ASN A 110 -38.57 -21.17 -24.66
C ASN A 110 -37.33 -21.03 -23.75
N ARG A 111 -36.43 -20.13 -24.14
CA ARG A 111 -35.23 -19.81 -23.35
C ARG A 111 -35.57 -18.74 -22.31
N PRO A 112 -35.32 -18.95 -21.01
CA PRO A 112 -35.72 -18.04 -19.95
C PRO A 112 -34.73 -16.87 -19.80
N TRP A 113 -34.58 -16.08 -20.87
CA TRP A 113 -33.66 -14.92 -20.89
C TRP A 113 -34.07 -13.84 -19.89
N ASP A 114 -35.37 -13.62 -19.71
CA ASP A 114 -35.87 -12.60 -18.79
C ASP A 114 -35.63 -13.01 -17.33
N GLU A 115 -35.85 -14.28 -16.98
CA GLU A 115 -35.52 -14.82 -15.64
C GLU A 115 -34.02 -14.73 -15.35
N LEU A 116 -33.17 -15.02 -16.35
CA LEU A 116 -31.72 -14.83 -16.21
C LEU A 116 -31.38 -13.36 -15.94
N ALA A 117 -31.96 -12.43 -16.70
CA ALA A 117 -31.70 -11.01 -16.54
C ALA A 117 -32.19 -10.46 -15.18
N GLU A 118 -33.38 -10.87 -14.74
CA GLU A 118 -33.92 -10.52 -13.42
C GLU A 118 -33.01 -11.03 -12.30
N ARG A 119 -32.58 -12.30 -12.38
CA ARG A 119 -31.67 -12.90 -11.40
C ARG A 119 -30.34 -12.16 -11.34
N LEU A 120 -29.74 -11.83 -12.49
CA LEU A 120 -28.49 -11.08 -12.56
C LEU A 120 -28.64 -9.66 -12.02
N THR A 121 -29.78 -9.00 -12.30
CA THR A 121 -30.08 -7.67 -11.77
C THR A 121 -30.22 -7.70 -10.25
N ALA A 122 -30.94 -8.68 -9.69
CA ALA A 122 -31.07 -8.86 -8.25
C ALA A 122 -29.71 -9.11 -7.57
N ILE A 123 -28.83 -9.91 -8.17
CA ILE A 123 -27.45 -10.12 -7.68
C ILE A 123 -26.67 -8.80 -7.69
N GLN A 124 -26.83 -8.00 -8.74
CA GLN A 124 -26.19 -6.70 -8.86
C GLN A 124 -26.71 -5.69 -7.81
N GLU A 125 -28.02 -5.66 -7.55
CA GLU A 125 -28.65 -4.76 -6.57
C GLU A 125 -28.27 -5.11 -5.11
N GLN A 126 -28.06 -6.40 -4.82
CA GLN A 126 -27.55 -6.84 -3.52
C GLN A 126 -26.12 -6.36 -3.25
N ARG A 127 -25.35 -5.98 -4.28
CA ARG A 127 -24.06 -5.30 -4.08
C ARG A 127 -24.31 -3.85 -3.71
N THR A 128 -24.22 -3.56 -2.41
CA THR A 128 -24.29 -2.19 -1.92
C THR A 128 -23.17 -1.36 -2.55
N PRO A 129 -23.48 -0.28 -3.29
CA PRO A 129 -22.45 0.57 -3.88
C PRO A 129 -21.60 1.17 -2.76
N VAL A 130 -20.28 1.09 -2.94
CA VAL A 130 -19.34 1.68 -1.99
C VAL A 130 -19.41 3.20 -2.10
N SER A 131 -19.66 3.85 -0.98
CA SER A 131 -19.75 5.31 -0.85
C SER A 131 -19.11 5.76 0.47
N ALA A 132 -18.96 7.07 0.68
CA ALA A 132 -18.44 7.59 1.94
C ALA A 132 -19.33 7.19 3.14
N GLY A 133 -20.66 7.12 2.96
CA GLY A 133 -21.62 6.86 4.03
C GLY A 133 -21.60 5.43 4.58
N ASN A 134 -21.24 4.44 3.77
CA ASN A 134 -21.15 3.03 4.16
C ASN A 134 -19.71 2.49 4.17
N LEU A 135 -18.70 3.36 4.04
CA LEU A 135 -17.31 2.96 3.87
C LEU A 135 -16.81 2.04 4.99
N GLY A 136 -17.18 2.33 6.24
CA GLY A 136 -16.80 1.50 7.38
C GLY A 136 -17.34 0.06 7.30
N GLU A 137 -18.57 -0.13 6.83
CA GLU A 137 -19.16 -1.45 6.61
C GLU A 137 -18.53 -2.14 5.40
N SER A 138 -18.36 -1.42 4.29
CA SER A 138 -17.74 -1.95 3.07
C SER A 138 -16.30 -2.42 3.29
N LEU A 139 -15.50 -1.72 4.11
CA LEU A 139 -14.15 -2.15 4.49
C LEU A 139 -14.11 -3.45 5.30
N ARG A 140 -15.23 -3.82 5.94
CA ARG A 140 -15.39 -5.06 6.72
C ARG A 140 -16.11 -6.16 5.92
N SER A 141 -16.52 -5.88 4.68
CA SER A 141 -17.23 -6.83 3.85
C SER A 141 -16.38 -8.08 3.63
N ARG A 142 -17.04 -9.25 3.68
CA ARG A 142 -16.43 -10.54 3.28
C ARG A 142 -16.25 -10.63 1.76
N GLN A 143 -17.08 -9.91 1.01
CA GLN A 143 -16.99 -9.82 -0.44
C GLN A 143 -15.73 -9.03 -0.83
N GLY A 144 -14.78 -9.71 -1.49
CA GLY A 144 -13.49 -9.14 -1.88
C GLY A 144 -13.63 -7.86 -2.70
N GLU A 145 -14.50 -7.86 -3.71
CA GLU A 145 -14.69 -6.70 -4.59
C GLU A 145 -15.24 -5.47 -3.85
N THR A 146 -16.21 -5.64 -2.95
CA THR A 146 -16.75 -4.54 -2.12
C THR A 146 -15.68 -3.98 -1.20
N ARG A 147 -14.89 -4.86 -0.56
CA ARG A 147 -13.78 -4.45 0.30
C ARG A 147 -12.70 -3.73 -0.48
N ASP A 148 -12.34 -4.22 -1.66
CA ASP A 148 -11.30 -3.63 -2.51
C ASP A 148 -11.74 -2.30 -3.10
N ALA A 149 -13.02 -2.17 -3.48
CA ALA A 149 -13.63 -0.90 -3.87
C ALA A 149 -13.61 0.11 -2.71
N ALA A 150 -13.89 -0.33 -1.48
CA ALA A 150 -13.80 0.48 -0.27
C ALA A 150 -12.37 0.93 0.02
N ILE A 151 -11.38 0.05 -0.12
CA ILE A 151 -9.95 0.39 0.02
C ILE A 151 -9.53 1.41 -1.04
N ARG A 152 -9.97 1.24 -2.30
CA ARG A 152 -9.70 2.20 -3.39
C ARG A 152 -10.34 3.56 -3.12
N LEU A 153 -11.57 3.58 -2.63
CA LEU A 153 -12.26 4.82 -2.26
C LEU A 153 -11.51 5.52 -1.13
N LEU A 154 -11.24 4.81 -0.03
CA LEU A 154 -10.50 5.30 1.13
C LEU A 154 -9.16 5.91 0.72
N ARG A 155 -8.37 5.19 -0.09
CA ARG A 155 -7.05 5.65 -0.57
C ARG A 155 -7.11 6.97 -1.33
N LYS A 156 -8.22 7.27 -2.01
CA LYS A 156 -8.40 8.52 -2.77
C LYS A 156 -9.06 9.63 -1.97
N MET A 157 -9.46 9.37 -0.73
CA MET A 157 -10.08 10.39 0.10
C MET A 157 -9.07 11.46 0.48
N SER A 158 -9.50 12.72 0.38
CA SER A 158 -8.78 13.91 0.84
C SER A 158 -9.66 14.79 1.75
N ASP A 159 -10.90 14.37 2.00
CA ASP A 159 -11.84 15.12 2.83
C ASP A 159 -11.55 14.94 4.32
N ARG A 160 -11.36 16.05 5.03
CA ARG A 160 -11.18 16.11 6.48
C ARG A 160 -12.32 15.45 7.26
N ALA A 161 -13.54 15.43 6.71
CA ALA A 161 -14.69 14.76 7.33
C ALA A 161 -14.43 13.25 7.55
N ALA A 162 -13.48 12.65 6.82
CA ALA A 162 -13.11 11.26 6.97
C ALA A 162 -12.09 11.00 8.09
N LEU A 163 -11.50 12.03 8.70
CA LEU A 163 -10.49 11.87 9.76
C LEU A 163 -10.92 10.93 10.89
N PRO A 164 -12.14 11.05 11.48
CA PRO A 164 -12.54 10.16 12.56
C PRO A 164 -12.54 8.67 12.15
N LEU A 165 -12.99 8.39 10.93
CA LEU A 165 -12.96 7.03 10.38
C LEU A 165 -11.53 6.56 10.18
N VAL A 166 -10.66 7.38 9.57
CA VAL A 166 -9.27 7.03 9.29
C VAL A 166 -8.48 6.77 10.59
N GLU A 167 -8.67 7.61 11.60
CA GLU A 167 -8.06 7.42 12.92
C GLU A 167 -8.55 6.12 13.58
N GLN A 168 -9.85 5.83 13.51
CA GLN A 168 -10.41 4.56 14.01
C GLN A 168 -9.79 3.33 13.32
N LEU A 169 -9.49 3.42 12.03
CA LEU A 169 -8.88 2.32 11.26
C LEU A 169 -7.42 2.06 11.66
N LEU A 170 -6.68 3.12 12.01
CA LEU A 170 -5.26 3.06 12.38
C LEU A 170 -5.05 2.76 13.86
N PHE A 171 -5.88 3.32 14.73
CA PHE A 171 -5.79 3.20 16.18
C PHE A 171 -7.14 2.76 16.75
N PRO A 172 -7.54 1.48 16.57
CA PRO A 172 -8.77 0.98 17.17
C PRO A 172 -8.59 0.93 18.69
N GLU A 173 -9.04 1.97 19.39
CA GLU A 173 -8.79 2.12 20.84
C GLU A 173 -9.44 1.03 21.70
N ASN A 174 -10.38 0.21 21.18
CA ASN A 174 -11.09 -0.74 22.05
C ASN A 174 -11.82 -1.95 21.43
N HIS A 175 -11.56 -2.37 20.19
CA HIS A 175 -12.39 -3.45 19.61
C HIS A 175 -11.56 -4.48 18.85
N GLY A 176 -11.81 -5.76 19.11
CA GLY A 176 -11.22 -6.94 18.44
C GLY A 176 -11.47 -7.03 16.92
N VAL A 177 -11.79 -5.93 16.27
CA VAL A 177 -11.88 -5.76 14.83
C VAL A 177 -10.46 -5.53 14.30
N ARG A 178 -9.81 -6.62 13.89
CA ARG A 178 -8.49 -6.56 13.25
C ARG A 178 -8.67 -6.30 11.76
N TYR A 179 -8.51 -5.04 11.35
CA TYR A 179 -8.41 -4.71 9.92
C TYR A 179 -7.17 -5.35 9.29
N THR A 180 -7.22 -5.60 7.98
CA THR A 180 -6.05 -6.08 7.22
C THR A 180 -4.99 -4.99 7.14
N SER A 181 -3.74 -5.37 6.83
CA SER A 181 -2.66 -4.40 6.59
C SER A 181 -3.04 -3.44 5.45
N ASP A 182 -3.74 -3.92 4.41
CA ASP A 182 -4.08 -3.10 3.25
C ASP A 182 -5.10 -1.99 3.56
N VAL A 183 -6.08 -2.26 4.43
CA VAL A 183 -6.99 -1.22 4.92
C VAL A 183 -6.23 -0.14 5.69
N ARG A 184 -5.30 -0.54 6.57
CA ARG A 184 -4.47 0.42 7.31
C ARG A 184 -3.55 1.22 6.38
N LYS A 185 -2.94 0.60 5.37
CA LYS A 185 -2.12 1.31 4.38
C LYS A 185 -2.95 2.35 3.63
N ALA A 186 -4.15 1.98 3.17
CA ALA A 186 -5.07 2.90 2.51
C ALA A 186 -5.54 4.04 3.43
N ALA A 187 -5.69 3.79 4.73
CA ALA A 187 -5.97 4.82 5.72
C ALA A 187 -4.81 5.83 5.84
N VAL A 188 -3.55 5.38 5.87
CA VAL A 188 -2.39 6.30 5.86
C VAL A 188 -2.28 7.06 4.52
N ASP A 189 -2.58 6.41 3.40
CA ASP A 189 -2.64 7.09 2.10
C ASP A 189 -3.68 8.21 2.11
N ALA A 190 -4.86 7.96 2.67
CA ALA A 190 -5.91 8.96 2.84
C ALA A 190 -5.43 10.15 3.69
N LEU A 191 -4.75 9.90 4.82
CA LEU A 191 -4.14 10.97 5.61
C LEU A 191 -3.16 11.80 4.78
N GLY A 192 -2.30 11.16 3.99
CA GLY A 192 -1.36 11.87 3.12
C GLY A 192 -2.04 12.81 2.13
N ASN A 193 -3.17 12.38 1.54
CA ASN A 193 -3.92 13.20 0.58
C ASN A 193 -4.66 14.38 1.24
N MET A 194 -4.89 14.35 2.55
CA MET A 194 -5.47 15.46 3.31
C MET A 194 -4.45 16.58 3.59
N GLY A 195 -3.16 16.33 3.29
CA GLY A 195 -2.10 17.32 3.44
C GLY A 195 -1.83 17.72 4.90
N GLU A 196 -1.52 18.99 5.11
CA GLU A 196 -1.21 19.57 6.43
C GLU A 196 -2.33 19.37 7.47
N THR A 197 -3.58 19.26 7.03
CA THR A 197 -4.72 19.04 7.96
C THR A 197 -4.64 17.69 8.69
N ALA A 198 -3.89 16.73 8.15
CA ALA A 198 -3.65 15.41 8.73
C ALA A 198 -2.25 15.28 9.36
N LEU A 199 -1.51 16.38 9.55
CA LEU A 199 -0.16 16.36 10.11
C LEU A 199 -0.11 15.65 11.47
N ARG A 200 -0.99 16.03 12.41
CA ARG A 200 -1.05 15.39 13.75
C ARG A 200 -1.36 13.88 13.69
N PRO A 201 -2.40 13.41 12.97
CA PRO A 201 -2.62 11.98 12.76
C PRO A 201 -1.43 11.24 12.14
N LEU A 202 -0.75 11.84 11.15
CA LEU A 202 0.43 11.26 10.51
C LEU A 202 1.60 11.11 11.50
N LEU A 203 1.85 12.13 12.34
CA LEU A 203 2.90 12.08 13.37
C LEU A 203 2.61 10.99 14.40
N ARG A 204 1.37 10.83 14.86
CA ARG A 204 0.96 9.71 15.73
C ARG A 204 1.22 8.35 15.07
N THR A 205 1.11 8.27 13.75
CA THR A 205 1.32 7.03 12.98
C THR A 205 2.79 6.60 12.92
N LEU A 206 3.73 7.50 13.24
CA LEU A 206 5.15 7.15 13.32
C LEU A 206 5.48 6.13 14.41
N VAL A 207 4.65 5.99 15.44
CA VAL A 207 4.83 5.01 16.52
C VAL A 207 3.91 3.78 16.37
N HIS A 208 3.25 3.61 15.23
CA HIS A 208 2.35 2.48 14.99
C HIS A 208 3.09 1.13 15.03
N ALA A 209 2.49 0.05 15.57
CA ALA A 209 3.17 -1.24 15.76
C ALA A 209 3.67 -1.90 14.46
N ASP A 210 2.94 -1.73 13.35
CA ASP A 210 3.31 -2.24 12.02
C ASP A 210 4.37 -1.36 11.33
N LYS A 211 5.52 -1.96 10.99
CA LYS A 211 6.66 -1.27 10.33
C LYS A 211 6.29 -0.68 8.98
N SER A 212 5.45 -1.35 8.19
CA SER A 212 5.03 -0.87 6.87
C SER A 212 4.18 0.39 7.00
N ILE A 213 3.28 0.44 7.99
CA ILE A 213 2.47 1.63 8.26
C ILE A 213 3.36 2.81 8.68
N ARG A 214 4.33 2.59 9.57
CA ARG A 214 5.26 3.65 9.97
C ARG A 214 6.06 4.20 8.79
N TYR A 215 6.50 3.33 7.87
CA TYR A 215 7.23 3.73 6.67
C TYR A 215 6.39 4.61 5.75
N ILE A 216 5.14 4.21 5.47
CA ILE A 216 4.24 4.99 4.63
C ILE A 216 3.98 6.36 5.28
N ALA A 217 3.69 6.41 6.58
CA ALA A 217 3.45 7.66 7.29
C ALA A 217 4.65 8.62 7.22
N ALA A 218 5.86 8.08 7.41
CA ALA A 218 7.09 8.86 7.30
C ALA A 218 7.30 9.41 5.88
N SER A 219 7.02 8.60 4.84
CA SER A 219 7.06 9.05 3.45
C SER A 219 6.01 10.14 3.15
N LYS A 220 4.79 10.04 3.69
CA LYS A 220 3.78 11.11 3.54
C LYS A 220 4.21 12.40 4.23
N LEU A 221 4.79 12.31 5.43
CA LEU A 221 5.32 13.48 6.15
C LEU A 221 6.48 14.14 5.40
N ALA A 222 7.40 13.34 4.83
CA ALA A 222 8.48 13.88 4.00
C ALA A 222 7.93 14.60 2.76
N ALA A 223 6.88 14.06 2.13
CA ALA A 223 6.22 14.69 0.99
C ALA A 223 5.48 16.00 1.31
N LEU A 224 5.13 16.26 2.58
CA LEU A 224 4.63 17.57 3.01
C LEU A 224 5.73 18.64 3.06
N GLY A 225 7.01 18.22 3.05
CA GLY A 225 8.16 19.11 3.04
C GLY A 225 8.26 20.00 4.29
N ASP A 226 8.60 21.27 4.08
CA ASP A 226 8.84 22.25 5.14
C ASP A 226 7.66 22.43 6.12
N ALA A 227 6.42 22.16 5.68
CA ALA A 227 5.24 22.26 6.54
C ALA A 227 5.28 21.26 7.72
N ALA A 228 5.98 20.13 7.58
CA ALA A 228 6.14 19.14 8.65
C ALA A 228 7.31 19.44 9.60
N VAL A 229 8.24 20.33 9.22
CA VAL A 229 9.50 20.56 9.95
C VAL A 229 9.27 21.00 11.39
N PRO A 230 8.41 21.98 11.73
CA PRO A 230 8.24 22.42 13.11
C PRO A 230 7.79 21.31 14.08
N ASP A 231 6.85 20.47 13.65
CA ASP A 231 6.38 19.35 14.46
C ASP A 231 7.42 18.23 14.55
N LEU A 232 8.13 17.94 13.46
CA LEU A 232 9.22 16.95 13.45
C LEU A 232 10.38 17.38 14.36
N LEU A 233 10.69 18.68 14.43
CA LEU A 233 11.66 19.23 15.37
C LEU A 233 11.23 18.98 16.81
N THR A 234 9.95 19.12 17.12
CA THR A 234 9.41 18.79 18.45
C THR A 234 9.55 17.30 18.76
N LEU A 235 9.39 16.43 17.76
CA LEU A 235 9.54 14.98 17.90
C LEU A 235 10.99 14.53 18.15
N LEU A 236 12.00 15.32 17.80
CA LEU A 236 13.41 15.03 18.13
C LEU A 236 13.65 14.99 19.65
N ASP A 237 12.78 15.62 20.44
CA ASP A 237 12.83 15.64 21.90
C ASP A 237 11.79 14.72 22.55
N SER A 238 11.09 13.91 21.75
CA SER A 238 10.12 12.94 22.26
C SER A 238 10.77 11.94 23.23
N PRO A 239 10.11 11.53 24.32
CA PRO A 239 10.60 10.43 25.16
C PRO A 239 10.63 9.09 24.40
N ASP A 240 9.80 8.94 23.37
CA ASP A 240 9.76 7.75 22.52
C ASP A 240 10.96 7.72 21.55
N ILE A 241 11.79 6.70 21.70
CA ILE A 241 13.03 6.52 20.93
C ILE A 241 12.75 6.28 19.44
N ASP A 242 11.72 5.50 19.13
CA ASP A 242 11.35 5.21 17.74
C ASP A 242 10.81 6.47 17.06
N ALA A 243 10.09 7.31 17.80
CA ALA A 243 9.65 8.62 17.32
C ALA A 243 10.84 9.53 17.00
N ARG A 244 11.83 9.62 17.90
CA ARG A 244 13.06 10.41 17.67
C ARG A 244 13.80 9.96 16.43
N LEU A 245 14.09 8.65 16.32
CA LEU A 245 14.80 8.08 15.17
C LEU A 245 14.11 8.38 13.84
N ARG A 246 12.77 8.33 13.82
CA ARG A 246 11.98 8.64 12.63
C ARG A 246 12.00 10.12 12.31
N ALA A 247 11.85 10.99 13.30
CA ALA A 247 11.94 12.42 13.10
C ALA A 247 13.29 12.80 12.49
N THR A 248 14.39 12.24 13.01
CA THR A 248 15.74 12.43 12.45
C THR A 248 15.81 12.02 10.98
N TRP A 249 15.32 10.83 10.63
CA TRP A 249 15.32 10.36 9.25
C TRP A 249 14.47 11.24 8.33
N ILE A 250 13.23 11.54 8.73
CA ILE A 250 12.29 12.35 7.92
C ILE A 250 12.83 13.76 7.70
N LEU A 251 13.43 14.40 8.70
CA LEU A 251 14.05 15.72 8.55
C LEU A 251 15.20 15.71 7.54
N GLY A 252 15.99 14.64 7.51
CA GLY A 252 17.01 14.42 6.47
C GLY A 252 16.42 14.25 5.07
N GLU A 253 15.35 13.46 4.94
CA GLU A 253 14.64 13.27 3.65
C GLU A 253 13.98 14.56 3.15
N ILE A 254 13.45 15.40 4.06
CA ILE A 254 12.93 16.73 3.69
C ILE A 254 14.07 17.64 3.23
N GLY A 255 15.24 17.55 3.87
CA GLY A 255 16.42 18.35 3.49
C GLY A 255 16.32 19.83 3.86
N SER A 256 15.40 20.21 4.77
CA SER A 256 15.19 21.61 5.14
C SER A 256 16.36 22.18 5.95
N PRO A 257 16.98 23.29 5.53
CA PRO A 257 18.03 23.97 6.30
C PRO A 257 17.59 24.37 7.71
N ALA A 258 16.29 24.63 7.91
CA ALA A 258 15.73 24.98 9.22
C ALA A 258 15.92 23.86 10.28
N ALA A 259 16.18 22.63 9.85
CA ALA A 259 16.40 21.49 10.74
C ALA A 259 17.87 21.34 11.21
N ALA A 260 18.82 22.02 10.56
CA ALA A 260 20.25 21.79 10.75
C ALA A 260 20.69 21.98 12.22
N ASP A 261 20.36 23.12 12.83
CA ASP A 261 20.78 23.42 14.21
C ASP A 261 20.21 22.47 15.26
N ALA A 262 19.01 21.93 15.02
CA ALA A 262 18.38 20.97 15.92
C ALA A 262 19.01 19.58 15.76
N LEU A 263 19.28 19.16 14.53
CA LEU A 263 19.98 17.90 14.25
C LEU A 263 21.42 17.93 14.76
N ALA A 264 22.12 19.06 14.64
CA ALA A 264 23.45 19.28 15.18
C ALA A 264 23.52 19.02 16.69
N ARG A 265 22.51 19.49 17.44
CA ARG A 265 22.38 19.21 18.88
C ARG A 265 22.19 17.72 19.20
N LYS A 266 21.66 16.93 18.27
CA LYS A 266 21.46 15.48 18.44
C LYS A 266 22.71 14.64 18.08
N LEU A 267 23.78 15.25 17.57
CA LEU A 267 25.07 14.57 17.39
C LEU A 267 25.70 14.13 18.71
N ASP A 268 25.32 14.76 19.84
CA ASP A 268 25.69 14.37 21.20
C ASP A 268 24.44 14.20 22.08
N ASP A 269 23.54 13.30 21.67
CA ASP A 269 22.28 13.06 22.39
C ASP A 269 22.53 12.37 23.76
N LYS A 270 22.65 13.18 24.81
CA LYS A 270 22.87 12.70 26.19
C LYS A 270 21.60 12.17 26.85
N ASP A 271 20.43 12.50 26.32
CA ASP A 271 19.13 12.15 26.90
C ASP A 271 18.73 10.72 26.53
N SER A 272 19.31 10.18 25.47
CA SER A 272 19.07 8.82 25.00
C SER A 272 19.83 7.75 25.80
N GLN A 273 19.16 6.60 26.01
CA GLN A 273 19.82 5.41 26.54
C GLN A 273 21.03 5.02 25.69
N PRO A 274 22.14 4.53 26.28
CA PRO A 274 23.38 4.24 25.55
C PRO A 274 23.21 3.32 24.32
N THR A 275 22.25 2.41 24.37
CA THR A 275 21.91 1.46 23.28
C THR A 275 21.37 2.13 22.03
N TYR A 276 20.67 3.27 22.18
CA TYR A 276 20.01 3.97 21.08
C TYR A 276 20.66 5.32 20.74
N ARG A 277 21.39 5.91 21.70
CA ARG A 277 22.15 7.15 21.52
C ARG A 277 22.95 7.16 20.23
N LYS A 278 23.73 6.11 20.00
CA LYS A 278 24.54 5.99 18.78
C LYS A 278 23.71 6.04 17.50
N ARG A 279 22.55 5.37 17.46
CA ARG A 279 21.69 5.35 16.27
C ARG A 279 21.07 6.72 15.99
N ILE A 280 20.75 7.48 17.03
CA ILE A 280 20.24 8.86 16.87
C ILE A 280 21.36 9.78 16.41
N CYS A 281 22.54 9.72 17.02
CA CYS A 281 23.69 10.53 16.61
C CYS A 281 24.12 10.24 15.16
N ASP A 282 24.25 8.96 14.79
CA ASP A 282 24.58 8.53 13.42
C ASP A 282 23.49 9.00 12.42
N GLY A 283 22.22 8.84 12.79
CA GLY A 283 21.10 9.32 11.97
C GLY A 283 21.08 10.84 11.82
N ALA A 284 21.42 11.59 12.87
CA ALA A 284 21.47 13.04 12.84
C ALA A 284 22.61 13.53 11.93
N ALA A 285 23.78 12.87 11.99
CA ALA A 285 24.88 13.14 11.08
C ALA A 285 24.50 12.85 9.62
N ASP A 286 23.83 11.73 9.35
CA ASP A 286 23.33 11.40 8.01
C ASP A 286 22.29 12.42 7.52
N ALA A 287 21.38 12.87 8.38
CA ALA A 287 20.39 13.89 8.05
C ALA A 287 21.04 15.25 7.73
N LEU A 288 22.09 15.64 8.46
CA LEU A 288 22.89 16.83 8.16
C LEU A 288 23.61 16.73 6.82
N ILE A 289 24.11 15.54 6.44
CA ILE A 289 24.66 15.29 5.10
C ILE A 289 23.59 15.50 4.04
N ALA A 290 22.39 14.96 4.25
CA ALA A 290 21.27 15.11 3.32
C ALA A 290 20.81 16.57 3.17
N ILE A 291 20.82 17.37 4.24
CA ILE A 291 20.52 18.82 4.21
C ILE A 291 21.55 19.59 3.39
N GLY A 292 22.83 19.21 3.46
CA GLY A 292 23.86 19.68 2.53
C GLY A 292 24.32 21.14 2.69
N THR A 293 23.81 21.90 3.67
CA THR A 293 24.35 23.25 3.95
C THR A 293 25.82 23.17 4.40
N PRO A 294 26.66 24.17 4.08
CA PRO A 294 28.07 24.17 4.48
C PRO A 294 28.30 23.89 5.97
N GLU A 295 27.50 24.51 6.83
CA GLU A 295 27.55 24.37 8.28
C GLU A 295 27.16 22.95 8.73
N ALA A 296 26.06 22.42 8.19
CA ALA A 296 25.61 21.04 8.48
C ALA A 296 26.65 19.99 8.06
N LEU A 297 27.26 20.16 6.88
CA LEU A 297 28.32 19.30 6.38
C LEU A 297 29.56 19.34 7.29
N CYS A 298 29.91 20.52 7.81
CA CYS A 298 31.02 20.67 8.76
C CYS A 298 30.77 19.90 10.06
N GLN A 299 29.56 20.05 10.61
CA GLN A 299 29.16 19.36 11.85
C GLN A 299 29.12 17.83 11.67
N ALA A 300 28.56 17.35 10.56
CA ALA A 300 28.53 15.92 10.24
C ALA A 300 29.95 15.35 10.06
N ALA A 301 30.83 16.06 9.35
CA ALA A 301 32.21 15.64 9.17
C ALA A 301 32.98 15.55 10.49
N ALA A 302 32.86 16.58 11.35
CA ALA A 302 33.49 16.58 12.67
C ALA A 302 33.04 15.37 13.52
N TYR A 303 31.74 15.03 13.46
CA TYR A 303 31.20 13.85 14.11
C TYR A 303 31.86 12.55 13.60
N TRP A 304 31.85 12.32 12.28
CA TRP A 304 32.40 11.09 11.69
C TRP A 304 33.92 10.96 11.85
N GLU A 305 34.67 12.07 11.77
CA GLU A 305 36.10 12.11 12.09
C GLU A 305 36.35 11.70 13.55
N GLY A 306 35.54 12.18 14.49
CA GLY A 306 35.60 11.80 15.90
C GLY A 306 35.33 10.31 16.13
N GLN A 307 34.33 9.75 15.46
CA GLN A 307 34.02 8.31 15.54
C GLN A 307 35.19 7.44 15.03
N LEU A 308 35.81 7.83 13.91
CA LEU A 308 36.99 7.15 13.36
C LEU A 308 38.19 7.22 14.31
N ALA A 309 38.45 8.39 14.89
CA ALA A 309 39.57 8.60 15.81
C ALA A 309 39.42 7.82 17.13
N SER A 310 38.22 7.75 17.69
CA SER A 310 37.91 6.98 18.91
C SER A 310 38.17 5.48 18.74
N LYS A 311 37.86 4.95 17.55
CA LYS A 311 38.02 3.52 17.22
C LYS A 311 39.45 3.11 16.91
N ARG A 312 40.26 3.98 16.30
CA ARG A 312 41.71 3.73 16.09
C ARG A 312 42.48 3.48 17.39
N LYS A 313 41.96 3.93 18.55
CA LYS A 313 42.57 3.71 19.87
C LYS A 313 42.30 2.31 20.48
N HIS A 314 41.34 1.53 19.97
CA HIS A 314 40.82 0.32 20.63
C HIS A 314 40.86 -0.96 19.76
N TRP A 315 41.75 -1.04 18.76
CA TRP A 315 41.79 -2.15 17.78
C TRP A 315 41.89 -3.56 18.41
N SER A 316 40.78 -4.31 18.35
CA SER A 316 40.71 -5.78 18.45
C SER A 316 39.98 -6.33 17.22
N LYS A 317 40.45 -7.48 16.69
CA LYS A 317 40.61 -7.71 15.25
C LYS A 317 39.38 -7.97 14.35
N ASP A 318 38.15 -8.22 14.83
CA ASP A 318 37.11 -8.72 13.91
C ASP A 318 35.73 -8.04 13.93
N HIS A 319 35.41 -7.16 14.89
CA HIS A 319 34.10 -6.48 14.95
C HIS A 319 34.12 -4.98 14.57
N ASP A 320 35.30 -4.36 14.48
CA ASP A 320 35.46 -2.92 14.33
C ASP A 320 35.53 -2.42 12.87
N MET A 321 35.65 -3.33 11.89
CA MET A 321 35.87 -2.98 10.48
C MET A 321 34.65 -2.30 9.83
N ARG A 322 33.42 -2.78 10.13
CA ARG A 322 32.19 -2.26 9.50
C ARG A 322 31.86 -0.80 9.86
N LEU A 323 32.24 -0.35 11.06
CA LEU A 323 31.96 1.01 11.53
C LEU A 323 33.00 2.00 11.02
N SER A 324 34.26 1.60 10.90
CA SER A 324 35.28 2.41 10.23
C SER A 324 34.96 2.57 8.75
N ASP A 325 34.47 1.53 8.09
CA ASP A 325 34.07 1.61 6.68
C ASP A 325 32.85 2.52 6.49
N TYR A 326 31.88 2.48 7.42
CA TYR A 326 30.70 3.33 7.39
C TYR A 326 31.02 4.81 7.57
N ALA A 327 31.78 5.16 8.62
CA ALA A 327 32.19 6.55 8.87
C ALA A 327 33.10 7.09 7.74
N ALA A 328 33.98 6.24 7.19
CA ALA A 328 34.80 6.61 6.03
C ALA A 328 33.94 6.88 4.79
N GLN A 329 32.93 6.06 4.52
CA GLN A 329 32.00 6.29 3.41
C GLN A 329 31.25 7.61 3.57
N ARG A 330 30.76 7.95 4.76
CA ARG A 330 30.09 9.24 5.00
C ARG A 330 31.01 10.45 4.79
N LEU A 331 32.27 10.35 5.17
CA LEU A 331 33.24 11.40 4.87
C LEU A 331 33.53 11.52 3.37
N LEU A 332 33.47 10.42 2.61
CA LEU A 332 33.53 10.46 1.15
C LEU A 332 32.29 11.14 0.56
N ASP A 333 31.09 10.83 1.07
CA ASP A 333 29.83 11.47 0.65
C ASP A 333 29.89 13.00 0.86
N ILE A 334 30.58 13.46 1.91
CA ILE A 334 30.78 14.89 2.21
C ILE A 334 31.88 15.52 1.34
N ASN A 335 32.78 14.78 0.67
CA ASN A 335 34.05 15.27 0.11
C ASN A 335 33.96 16.10 -1.20
N THR A 336 33.01 17.03 -1.30
CA THR A 336 32.90 18.00 -2.39
C THR A 336 33.92 19.15 -2.25
N PRO A 337 34.29 19.86 -3.34
CA PRO A 337 35.16 21.05 -3.25
C PRO A 337 34.60 22.15 -2.35
N GLU A 338 33.28 22.32 -2.34
CA GLU A 338 32.54 23.32 -1.57
C GLU A 338 32.57 23.01 -0.08
N SER A 339 32.32 21.75 0.29
CA SER A 339 32.38 21.31 1.69
C SER A 339 33.80 21.38 2.24
N ARG A 340 34.84 21.11 1.43
CA ARG A 340 36.25 21.23 1.83
C ARG A 340 36.61 22.67 2.20
N LYS A 341 36.21 23.65 1.37
CA LYS A 341 36.41 25.07 1.68
C LYS A 341 35.65 25.51 2.93
N ALA A 342 34.41 25.03 3.09
CA ALA A 342 33.61 25.29 4.28
C ALA A 342 34.26 24.71 5.54
N LEU A 343 34.73 23.47 5.48
CA LEU A 343 35.45 22.78 6.56
C LEU A 343 36.73 23.49 6.97
N GLU A 344 37.54 23.90 5.99
CA GLU A 344 38.77 24.66 6.26
C GLU A 344 38.49 26.01 6.92
N LYS A 345 37.44 26.71 6.48
CA LYS A 345 37.01 27.97 7.09
C LYS A 345 36.50 27.74 8.51
N TRP A 346 35.60 26.78 8.70
CA TRP A 346 35.02 26.43 9.99
C TRP A 346 36.09 26.05 11.01
N ARG A 347 37.10 25.24 10.62
CA ARG A 347 38.26 24.91 11.47
C ARG A 347 39.04 26.14 11.92
N ARG A 348 39.31 27.08 11.01
CA ARG A 348 40.02 28.34 11.33
C ARG A 348 39.21 29.25 12.26
N ASP A 349 37.88 29.18 12.21
CA ASP A 349 37.00 29.99 13.05
C ASP A 349 36.87 29.37 14.46
N GLN A 350 36.88 28.05 14.59
CA GLN A 350 36.96 27.34 15.88
C GLN A 350 38.30 27.58 16.61
N ASP A 351 39.42 27.61 15.87
CA ASP A 351 40.76 27.89 16.45
C ASP A 351 40.94 29.36 16.91
N LYS A 352 39.96 30.25 16.64
CA LYS A 352 40.00 31.68 16.98
C LYS A 352 39.12 32.06 18.17
N GLU A 353 38.32 31.16 18.73
CA GLU A 353 37.58 31.44 19.97
C GLU A 353 38.57 31.46 21.15
N PRO A 354 38.70 32.59 21.88
CA PRO A 354 39.60 32.67 23.02
C PRO A 354 39.06 31.85 24.20
N ALA A 355 39.96 31.10 24.84
CA ALA A 355 39.74 30.23 25.99
C ALA A 355 39.22 30.94 27.25
#